data_AF-A0A920QQL3-F1
#
_entry.id   AF-A0A920QQL3-F1
#
_cell.length_a   1.000
_cell.length_b   1.000
_cell.length_c   1.000
_cell.angle_alpha   90.00
_cell.angle_beta   90.00
_cell.angle_gamma   90.00
#
_symmetry.space_group_name_H-M   'P 1'
#
loop_
_entity.id
_entity.type
_entity.pdbx_description
1 polymer ?
#
loop_
_entity_poly.entity_id
_entity_poly.type
_entity_poly.pdbx_seq_one_letter_code
_entity_poly.pdbx_strand_id
1 'polypeptide(L)'
;MIDCDVINADGGTRTAAIIGSFIALNNAIRKLQSKKILSSNINIHPVAAISVGLTENKIILDLNYEEDSKAIADFNFVMDENQNIIEVQGTGESENLRNPN
;
A
#
# COMPACT_ATOMS: atom_id res chain seq x y z
N MET A 1 -12.15 -5.63 10.31
CA MET A 1 -12.16 -4.79 9.10
C MET A 1 -11.93 -3.35 9.56
N ILE A 2 -11.08 -2.60 8.85
CA ILE A 2 -10.87 -1.16 9.07
C ILE A 2 -11.45 -0.47 7.84
N ASP A 3 -12.27 0.54 8.05
CA ASP A 3 -12.97 1.25 6.98
C ASP A 3 -12.15 2.47 6.55
N CYS A 4 -11.92 2.58 5.25
CA CYS A 4 -11.19 3.70 4.63
C CYS A 4 -12.03 4.27 3.50
N ASP A 5 -12.57 5.47 3.72
CA ASP A 5 -13.34 6.20 2.72
C ASP A 5 -12.44 7.20 2.00
N VAL A 6 -12.37 7.07 0.68
CA VAL A 6 -11.62 8.00 -0.18
C VAL A 6 -12.45 9.26 -0.41
N ILE A 7 -12.01 10.39 0.16
CA ILE A 7 -12.68 11.69 -0.01
C ILE A 7 -12.27 12.35 -1.33
N ASN A 8 -11.02 12.16 -1.76
CA ASN A 8 -10.48 12.61 -3.04
C ASN A 8 -9.53 11.55 -3.59
N ALA A 9 -9.60 11.28 -4.89
CA ALA A 9 -8.79 10.26 -5.56
C ALA A 9 -7.91 10.89 -6.63
N ASP A 10 -6.59 10.71 -6.53
CA ASP A 10 -5.60 11.15 -7.53
C ASP A 10 -4.48 10.10 -7.67
N GLY A 11 -4.85 8.83 -7.72
CA GLY A 11 -3.89 7.70 -7.68
C GLY A 11 -3.55 7.25 -6.25
N GLY A 12 -2.94 6.06 -6.14
CA GLY A 12 -2.42 5.53 -4.87
C GLY A 12 -3.45 5.34 -3.74
N THR A 13 -4.75 5.35 -4.00
CA THR A 13 -5.76 5.34 -2.93
C THR A 13 -5.73 4.08 -2.08
N ARG A 14 -5.42 2.92 -2.69
CA ARG A 14 -5.25 1.64 -1.98
C ARG A 14 -4.03 1.64 -1.06
N THR A 15 -2.88 2.08 -1.57
CA THR A 15 -1.63 2.10 -0.82
C THR A 15 -1.71 3.11 0.33
N ALA A 16 -2.28 4.29 0.07
CA ALA A 16 -2.61 5.28 1.09
C ALA A 16 -3.58 4.73 2.15
N ALA A 17 -4.62 4.00 1.76
CA ALA A 17 -5.56 3.38 2.70
C ALA A 17 -4.90 2.34 3.63
N ILE A 18 -3.95 1.55 3.12
CA ILE A 18 -3.19 0.58 3.93
C ILE A 18 -2.34 1.31 4.97
N ILE A 19 -1.59 2.34 4.56
CA ILE A 19 -0.76 3.14 5.48
C ILE A 19 -1.64 3.82 6.54
N GLY A 20 -2.74 4.47 6.11
CA GLY A 20 -3.70 5.12 7.00
C GLY A 20 -4.34 4.14 7.98
N SER A 21 -4.69 2.94 7.53
CA SER A 21 -5.24 1.87 8.37
C SER A 21 -4.28 1.41 9.46
N PHE A 22 -2.99 1.25 9.14
CA PHE A 22 -1.98 0.91 10.15
C PHE A 22 -1.90 1.99 11.23
N ILE A 23 -1.85 3.27 10.84
CA ILE A 23 -1.81 4.39 11.78
C ILE A 23 -3.07 4.41 12.66
N ALA A 24 -4.25 4.26 12.06
CA ALA A 24 -5.52 4.22 12.79
C ALA A 24 -5.57 3.06 13.80
N LEU A 25 -5.13 1.86 13.39
CA LEU A 25 -5.08 0.68 14.25
C LEU A 25 -4.10 0.87 15.40
N ASN A 26 -2.89 1.37 15.14
CA ASN A 26 -1.88 1.63 16.17
C ASN A 26 -2.40 2.64 17.20
N ASN A 27 -3.09 3.69 16.76
CA ASN A 27 -3.74 4.65 17.65
C ASN A 27 -4.86 4.02 18.49
N ALA A 28 -5.68 3.15 17.89
CA ALA A 28 -6.75 2.44 18.60
C ALA A 28 -6.17 1.50 19.67
N ILE A 29 -5.14 0.71 19.34
CA ILE A 29 -4.43 -0.17 20.29
C ILE A 29 -3.89 0.63 21.47
N ARG A 30 -3.17 1.73 21.19
CA ARG A 30 -2.61 2.61 22.24
C ARG A 30 -3.70 3.18 23.15
N LYS A 31 -4.85 3.56 22.59
CA LYS A 31 -6.02 4.05 23.35
C LYS A 31 -6.64 2.97 24.23
N LEU A 32 -6.67 1.71 23.79
CA LEU A 32 -7.18 0.61 24.59
C LEU A 32 -6.19 0.19 25.69
N GLN A 33 -4.89 0.26 25.41
CA GLN A 33 -3.83 0.03 26.39
C GLN A 33 -3.84 1.10 27.49
N SER A 34 -4.01 2.38 27.15
CA SER A 34 -4.09 3.45 28.15
C SER A 34 -5.31 3.31 29.08
N LYS A 35 -6.39 2.72 28.56
CA LYS A 35 -7.59 2.35 29.33
C LYS A 35 -7.46 1.04 30.10
N LYS A 36 -6.31 0.34 30.00
CA LYS A 36 -6.08 -1.00 30.57
C LYS A 36 -7.08 -2.07 30.12
N ILE A 37 -7.74 -1.86 28.97
CA ILE A 37 -8.62 -2.84 28.33
C ILE A 37 -7.78 -3.89 27.60
N LEU A 38 -6.66 -3.45 27.02
CA LEU A 38 -5.73 -4.27 26.26
C LEU A 38 -4.36 -4.28 26.94
N SER A 39 -3.66 -5.41 26.86
CA SER A 39 -2.34 -5.57 27.49
C SER A 39 -1.29 -4.67 26.84
N SER A 40 -0.39 -4.09 27.65
CA SER A 40 0.69 -3.21 27.17
C SER A 40 1.77 -3.94 26.37
N ASN A 41 1.80 -5.27 26.38
CA ASN A 41 2.74 -6.07 25.60
C ASN A 41 2.27 -6.36 24.16
N ILE A 42 1.03 -6.00 23.80
CA ILE A 42 0.56 -6.12 22.41
C ILE A 42 1.15 -4.98 21.61
N ASN A 43 2.07 -5.33 20.73
CA ASN A 43 2.67 -4.42 19.76
C ASN A 43 2.33 -4.92 18.36
N ILE A 44 2.05 -3.99 17.46
CA ILE A 44 1.90 -4.28 16.04
C ILE A 44 3.08 -3.67 15.29
N HIS A 45 3.46 -4.35 14.21
CA HIS A 45 4.60 -3.99 13.38
C HIS A 45 4.16 -3.02 12.28
N PRO A 46 4.96 -1.96 11.99
CA PRO A 46 4.70 -1.07 10.87
C PRO A 46 4.49 -1.80 9.55
N VAL A 47 3.44 -1.41 8.85
CA VAL A 47 3.15 -1.84 7.49
C VAL A 47 3.01 -0.60 6.62
N ALA A 48 3.66 -0.60 5.47
CA ALA A 48 3.55 0.44 4.47
C ALA A 48 3.26 -0.17 3.09
N ALA A 49 2.72 0.65 2.19
CA ALA A 49 2.40 0.22 0.85
C ALA A 49 2.73 1.32 -0.17
N ILE A 50 3.09 0.94 -1.40
CA ILE A 50 3.45 1.89 -2.45
C ILE A 50 3.08 1.36 -3.83
N SER A 51 2.68 2.25 -4.73
CA SER A 51 2.41 1.92 -6.13
C SER A 51 3.66 2.15 -6.99
N VAL A 52 3.83 1.33 -8.02
CA VAL A 52 4.92 1.41 -9.00
C VAL A 52 4.34 1.14 -10.37
N GLY A 53 4.68 1.97 -11.35
CA GLY A 53 4.23 1.82 -12.74
C GLY A 53 5.39 1.66 -13.69
N LEU A 54 5.22 0.79 -14.67
CA LEU A 54 6.08 0.68 -15.84
C LEU A 54 5.45 1.49 -16.98
N THR A 55 6.20 2.45 -17.52
CA THR A 55 5.86 3.16 -18.76
C THR A 55 6.86 2.76 -19.85
N GLU A 56 6.60 3.13 -21.11
CA GLU A 56 7.51 2.81 -22.24
C GLU A 56 8.98 3.21 -21.99
N ASN A 57 9.19 4.30 -21.25
CA ASN A 57 10.50 4.94 -21.13
C ASN A 57 11.09 4.89 -19.71
N LYS A 58 10.31 4.56 -18.67
CA LYS A 58 10.76 4.59 -17.28
C LYS A 58 9.85 3.82 -16.32
N ILE A 59 10.42 3.49 -15.16
CA ILE A 59 9.69 3.05 -13.97
C ILE A 59 9.38 4.29 -13.12
N ILE A 60 8.14 4.41 -12.64
CA ILE A 60 7.66 5.52 -11.82
C ILE A 60 7.20 4.95 -10.48
N LEU A 61 7.55 5.62 -9.38
CA LEU A 61 7.11 5.31 -8.02
C LEU A 61 6.00 6.29 -7.62
N ASP A 62 5.03 5.81 -6.85
CA ASP A 62 3.91 6.61 -6.31
C ASP A 62 3.05 7.25 -7.42
N LEU A 63 2.42 6.40 -8.22
CA LEU A 63 1.63 6.82 -9.38
C LEU A 63 0.44 7.69 -8.96
N ASN A 64 0.37 8.89 -9.53
CA ASN A 64 -0.87 9.66 -9.55
C ASN A 64 -1.87 9.08 -10.57
N TYR A 65 -3.09 9.63 -10.64
CA TYR A 65 -4.14 9.10 -11.53
C TYR A 65 -3.74 9.10 -13.00
N GLU A 66 -3.10 10.17 -13.49
CA GLU A 66 -2.68 10.26 -14.88
C GLU A 66 -1.57 9.27 -15.24
N GLU A 67 -0.65 9.03 -14.32
CA GLU A 67 0.46 8.10 -14.49
C GLU A 67 -0.02 6.65 -14.46
N ASP A 68 -0.92 6.32 -13.52
CA ASP A 68 -1.56 5.01 -13.40
C ASP A 68 -2.36 4.67 -14.66
N SER A 69 -3.17 5.61 -15.15
CA SER A 69 -3.97 5.43 -16.37
C SER A 69 -3.14 5.23 -17.65
N LYS A 70 -1.85 5.59 -17.65
CA LYS A 70 -0.94 5.51 -18.81
C LYS A 70 0.11 4.40 -18.63
N ALA A 71 0.13 3.70 -17.49
CA ALA A 71 1.09 2.65 -17.24
C ALA A 71 0.79 1.41 -18.10
N ILE A 72 1.85 0.75 -18.57
CA ILE A 72 1.78 -0.54 -19.28
C ILE A 72 1.46 -1.66 -18.28
N ALA A 73 2.06 -1.56 -17.11
CA ALA A 73 1.82 -2.42 -15.97
C ALA A 73 1.97 -1.61 -14.68
N ASP A 74 1.13 -1.88 -13.71
CA ASP A 74 1.15 -1.30 -12.38
C ASP A 74 1.30 -2.37 -11.31
N PHE A 75 1.92 -2.00 -10.20
CA PHE A 75 2.15 -2.86 -9.06
C PHE A 75 1.88 -2.09 -7.79
N ASN A 76 1.22 -2.73 -6.83
CA ASN A 76 1.15 -2.32 -5.45
C ASN A 76 1.98 -3.27 -4.60
N PHE A 77 2.93 -2.73 -3.85
CA PHE A 77 3.77 -3.47 -2.91
C PHE A 77 3.33 -3.14 -1.50
N VAL A 78 3.22 -4.15 -0.63
CA VAL A 78 2.99 -4.00 0.81
C VAL A 78 4.14 -4.66 1.55
N MET A 79 4.77 -3.95 2.49
CA MET A 79 5.99 -4.38 3.16
C MET A 79 5.96 -4.05 4.66
N ASP A 80 6.70 -4.83 5.45
CA ASP A 80 6.98 -4.54 6.85
C ASP A 80 8.25 -3.68 7.03
N GLU A 81 8.57 -3.31 8.28
CA GLU A 81 9.76 -2.52 8.60
C GLU A 81 11.09 -3.24 8.36
N ASN A 82 11.07 -4.56 8.15
CA ASN A 82 12.25 -5.38 7.90
C ASN A 82 12.47 -5.64 6.41
N GLN A 83 11.74 -4.92 5.55
CA GLN A 83 11.75 -5.08 4.09
C GLN A 83 11.21 -6.43 3.62
N ASN A 84 10.50 -7.18 4.47
CA ASN A 84 9.80 -8.36 4.02
C ASN A 84 8.58 -7.94 3.21
N ILE A 85 8.37 -8.62 2.08
CA ILE A 85 7.19 -8.44 1.25
C ILE A 85 6.02 -9.18 1.90
N ILE A 86 4.97 -8.44 2.25
CA ILE A 86 3.70 -8.99 2.74
C ILE A 86 2.81 -9.34 1.55
N GLU A 87 2.71 -8.43 0.58
CA GLU A 87 1.87 -8.60 -0.61
C GLU A 87 2.51 -7.90 -1.82
N VAL A 88 2.36 -8.52 -2.99
CA VAL A 88 2.56 -7.88 -4.29
C VAL A 88 1.30 -8.14 -5.10
N GLN A 89 0.67 -7.06 -5.55
CA GLN A 89 -0.44 -7.13 -6.49
C GLN A 89 -0.03 -6.38 -7.74
N GLY A 90 0.02 -7.09 -8.87
CA GLY A 90 0.34 -6.50 -10.17
C GLY A 90 -0.84 -6.62 -11.12
N THR A 91 -1.03 -5.60 -11.94
CA THR A 91 -1.99 -5.60 -13.06
C THR A 91 -1.24 -5.15 -14.32
N GLY A 92 -1.63 -5.70 -15.46
CA GLY A 92 -1.08 -5.30 -16.75
C GLY A 92 -1.99 -5.78 -17.86
N GLU A 93 -2.29 -4.89 -18.81
CA GLU A 93 -3.04 -5.26 -20.00
C GLU A 93 -2.07 -5.67 -21.10
N SER A 94 -2.21 -6.91 -21.61
CA SER A 94 -1.60 -7.54 -22.79
C SER A 94 -0.39 -8.50 -22.61
N GLU A 95 -0.37 -9.49 -23.51
CA GLU A 95 0.38 -10.76 -23.56
C GLU A 95 1.93 -10.68 -23.53
N ASN A 96 2.51 -9.49 -23.33
CA ASN A 96 3.94 -9.21 -23.50
C ASN A 96 4.74 -9.03 -22.20
N LEU A 97 4.17 -9.38 -21.04
CA LEU A 97 4.98 -9.58 -19.81
C LEU A 97 5.83 -10.88 -19.86
N ARG A 98 6.13 -11.40 -21.06
CA ARG A 98 7.10 -12.46 -21.27
C ARG A 98 8.48 -11.86 -21.45
N ASN A 99 9.19 -11.85 -20.33
CA ASN A 99 10.64 -12.03 -20.19
C ASN A 99 11.53 -11.18 -21.15
N PRO A 100 12.25 -10.15 -20.65
CA PRO A 100 13.39 -9.59 -21.37
C PRO A 100 14.58 -10.54 -21.23
N ASN A 101 14.53 -11.69 -21.91
CA ASN A 101 15.66 -12.60 -22.09
C ASN A 101 15.69 -13.09 -23.55
#